data_AF-A0A316FKU1-F1
#
_entry.id   AF-A0A316FKU1-F1
#
_cell.length_a   1.000
_cell.length_b   1.000
_cell.length_c   1.000
_cell.angle_alpha   90.00
_cell.angle_beta   90.00
_cell.angle_gamma   90.00
#
_symmetry.space_group_name_H-M   'P 1'
#
loop_
_entity.id
_entity.type
_entity.pdbx_description
1 polymer ?
#
loop_
_entity_poly.entity_id
_entity_poly.type
_entity_poly.pdbx_seq_one_letter_code
_entity_poly.pdbx_strand_id
1 'polypeptide(L)'
;MPKTYSKEYDRYSNNFKRLAVLLTYHPDLLALEVAEHLGIHPVMLYRWRMEMKRGQIKGGDSEADIVEETELIEANRRIKQLEKQLKETQRERDFLKKVKRFSQQKK
;
A
#
# COMPACT_ATOMS: atom_id res chain seq x y z
N MET A 1 1.88 13.16 -40.32
CA MET A 1 2.02 12.27 -39.15
C MET A 1 1.40 12.95 -37.94
N PRO A 2 0.56 12.29 -37.13
CA PRO A 2 -0.02 12.93 -35.96
C PRO A 2 1.09 13.29 -34.97
N LYS A 3 1.19 14.58 -34.63
CA LYS A 3 2.13 15.08 -33.63
C LYS A 3 1.55 14.81 -32.24
N THR A 4 2.22 14.00 -31.43
CA THR A 4 1.92 13.89 -30.01
C THR A 4 2.51 15.10 -29.29
N TYR A 5 1.65 16.00 -28.83
CA TYR A 5 2.05 17.09 -27.93
C TYR A 5 2.73 16.47 -26.70
N SER A 6 3.91 16.99 -26.36
CA SER A 6 4.69 16.51 -25.21
C SER A 6 3.82 16.57 -23.95
N LYS A 7 3.42 15.41 -23.42
CA LYS A 7 2.86 15.30 -22.07
C LYS A 7 4.02 15.46 -21.11
N GLU A 8 4.12 16.63 -20.49
CA GLU A 8 4.97 16.82 -19.33
C GLU A 8 4.35 16.00 -18.19
N TYR A 9 4.87 14.80 -17.99
CA TYR A 9 4.46 13.96 -16.88
C TYR A 9 5.13 14.49 -15.61
N ASP A 10 4.36 14.66 -14.54
CA ASP A 10 4.92 14.90 -13.22
C ASP A 10 5.91 13.78 -12.89
N ARG A 11 7.18 14.15 -12.77
CA ARG A 11 8.26 13.20 -12.50
C ARG A 11 8.40 13.08 -11.00
N TYR A 12 8.37 11.84 -10.50
CA TYR A 12 8.73 11.56 -9.11
C TYR A 12 10.16 12.02 -8.82
N SER A 13 10.34 12.64 -7.65
CA SER A 13 11.65 13.08 -7.17
C SER A 13 12.59 11.89 -6.96
N ASN A 14 13.90 12.11 -7.09
CA ASN A 14 14.87 11.04 -6.88
C ASN A 14 14.80 10.47 -5.46
N ASN A 15 14.62 11.31 -4.45
CA ASN A 15 14.48 10.88 -3.06
C ASN A 15 13.27 9.96 -2.88
N PHE A 16 12.12 10.33 -3.46
CA PHE A 16 10.91 9.49 -3.41
C PHE A 16 11.14 8.12 -4.05
N LYS A 17 11.79 8.08 -5.22
CA LYS A 17 12.10 6.80 -5.89
C LYS A 17 13.04 5.92 -5.08
N ARG A 18 14.01 6.52 -4.36
CA ARG A 18 14.96 5.77 -3.53
C ARG A 18 14.28 5.21 -2.29
N LEU A 19 13.54 6.04 -1.56
CA LEU A 19 12.73 5.62 -0.42
C LEU A 19 11.79 4.48 -0.82
N ALA A 20 11.04 4.63 -1.92
CA ALA A 20 10.16 3.60 -2.43
C ALA A 20 10.89 2.26 -2.71
N VAL A 21 12.12 2.31 -3.23
CA VAL A 21 12.94 1.12 -3.47
C VAL A 21 13.49 0.53 -2.18
N LEU A 22 13.92 1.36 -1.23
CA LEU A 22 14.44 0.93 0.07
C LEU A 22 13.39 0.18 0.89
N LEU A 23 12.15 0.65 0.88
CA LEU A 23 11.03 -0.03 1.51
C LEU A 23 10.79 -1.43 0.94
N THR A 24 11.10 -1.67 -0.34
CA THR A 24 10.99 -3.01 -0.92
C THR A 24 12.09 -3.97 -0.47
N TYR A 25 13.16 -3.49 0.17
CA TYR A 25 14.20 -4.34 0.75
C TYR A 25 13.91 -4.73 2.20
N HIS A 26 12.91 -4.10 2.85
CA HIS A 26 12.49 -4.51 4.18
C HIS A 26 11.95 -5.96 4.14
N PRO A 27 12.41 -6.84 5.06
CA PRO A 27 12.11 -8.28 5.01
C PRO A 27 10.62 -8.58 5.20
N ASP A 28 9.91 -7.74 5.95
CA ASP A 28 8.52 -7.95 6.34
C ASP A 28 7.50 -7.31 5.38
N LEU A 29 7.97 -6.57 4.38
CA LEU A 29 7.13 -5.81 3.45
C LEU A 29 7.08 -6.43 2.06
N LEU A 30 5.86 -6.59 1.55
CA LEU A 30 5.64 -7.00 0.16
C LEU A 30 5.73 -5.77 -0.76
N ALA A 31 6.38 -5.92 -1.91
CA ALA A 31 6.44 -4.84 -2.91
C ALA A 31 5.05 -4.38 -3.40
N LEU A 32 4.04 -5.24 -3.31
CA LEU A 32 2.66 -4.87 -3.61
C LEU A 32 2.06 -3.96 -2.52
N GLU A 33 2.34 -4.23 -1.25
CA GLU A 33 1.87 -3.41 -0.13
C GLU A 33 2.53 -2.04 -0.15
N VAL A 34 3.85 -1.98 -0.44
CA VAL A 34 4.57 -0.72 -0.65
C VAL A 34 3.97 0.08 -1.80
N ALA A 35 3.61 -0.59 -2.91
CA ALA A 35 2.99 0.07 -4.06
C ALA A 35 1.57 0.59 -3.73
N GLU A 36 0.75 -0.18 -3.01
CA GLU A 36 -0.58 0.22 -2.55
C GLU A 36 -0.48 1.43 -1.60
N HIS A 37 0.47 1.41 -0.66
CA HIS A 37 0.70 2.49 0.30
C HIS A 37 1.14 3.79 -0.38
N LEU A 38 2.13 3.71 -1.28
CA LEU A 38 2.65 4.86 -2.01
C LEU A 38 1.74 5.32 -3.16
N GLY A 39 0.65 4.60 -3.45
CA GLY A 39 -0.27 4.93 -4.55
C GLY A 39 0.35 4.80 -5.93
N ILE A 40 1.35 3.93 -6.09
CA ILE A 40 2.09 3.73 -7.34
C ILE A 40 1.82 2.35 -7.94
N HIS A 41 1.99 2.22 -9.25
CA HIS A 41 1.94 0.92 -9.91
C HIS A 41 3.20 0.06 -9.56
N PRO A 42 3.06 -1.23 -9.20
CA PRO A 42 4.19 -2.09 -8.79
C PRO A 42 5.33 -2.20 -9.80
N VAL A 43 5.02 -2.09 -11.09
CA VAL A 43 6.02 -2.06 -12.18
C VAL A 43 7.00 -0.88 -12.03
N MET A 44 6.56 0.24 -11.45
CA MET A 44 7.44 1.39 -11.20
C MET A 44 8.52 1.05 -10.16
N LEU A 45 8.19 0.30 -9.11
CA LEU A 45 9.18 -0.18 -8.13
C LEU A 45 10.24 -1.08 -8.78
N TYR A 46 9.84 -1.95 -9.71
CA TYR A 46 10.79 -2.77 -10.47
C TYR A 46 11.71 -1.91 -11.34
N ARG A 47 11.14 -0.94 -12.06
CA ARG A 47 11.90 0.00 -12.88
C ARG A 47 12.90 0.80 -12.04
N TRP A 48 12.47 1.36 -10.91
CA TRP A 48 13.35 2.14 -10.04
C TRP A 48 14.44 1.29 -9.37
N ARG A 49 14.17 0.02 -9.05
CA ARG A 49 15.21 -0.93 -8.64
C ARG A 49 16.31 -1.08 -9.69
N MET A 50 15.94 -1.14 -10.97
CA MET A 50 16.92 -1.18 -12.06
C MET A 50 17.66 0.15 -12.24
N GLU A 51 16.96 1.28 -12.14
CA GLU A 51 17.56 2.63 -12.20
C GLU A 51 18.55 2.86 -11.05
N MET A 52 18.26 2.36 -9.84
CA MET A 52 19.15 2.41 -8.67
C MET A 52 20.37 1.52 -8.84
N LYS A 53 20.22 0.29 -9.34
CA LYS A 53 21.34 -0.61 -9.68
C LYS A 53 22.28 -0.01 -10.73
N ARG A 54 21.74 0.80 -11.65
CA ARG A 54 22.50 1.51 -12.69
C ARG A 54 23.11 2.84 -12.20
N GLY A 55 22.91 3.21 -10.94
CA GLY A 55 23.42 4.46 -10.38
C GLY A 55 22.76 5.73 -10.94
N GLN A 56 21.59 5.62 -11.56
CA GLN A 56 20.90 6.75 -12.21
C GLN A 56 20.17 7.64 -11.20
N ILE A 57 19.82 7.10 -10.03
CA ILE A 57 19.11 7.84 -8.98
C ILE A 57 20.14 8.30 -7.93
N LYS A 58 20.52 9.58 -7.98
CA LYS A 58 21.45 10.20 -7.03
C LYS A 58 20.68 10.80 -5.84
N GLY A 59 21.21 10.64 -4.63
CA GLY A 59 20.62 11.15 -3.40
C GLY A 59 21.16 10.42 -2.17
N GLY A 60 21.00 11.03 -0.99
CA GLY A 60 21.18 10.40 0.30
C GLY A 60 19.80 10.14 0.90
N ASP A 61 19.61 8.95 1.44
CA ASP A 61 18.37 8.55 2.09
C ASP A 61 18.59 8.68 3.61
N SER A 62 17.63 9.27 4.33
CA SER A 62 17.70 9.33 5.78
C SER A 62 17.08 8.05 6.33
N GLU A 63 17.84 7.27 7.12
CA GLU A 63 17.37 6.05 7.77
C GLU A 63 16.04 6.27 8.55
N ALA A 64 15.87 7.46 9.12
CA ALA A 64 14.65 7.87 9.81
C ALA A 64 13.40 7.83 8.93
N ASP A 65 13.50 8.26 7.67
CA ASP A 65 12.37 8.29 6.72
C ASP A 65 11.93 6.86 6.35
N ILE A 66 12.86 5.91 6.37
CA ILE A 66 12.59 4.50 6.09
C ILE A 66 11.82 3.88 7.25
N VAL A 67 12.28 4.10 8.48
CA VAL A 67 11.66 3.56 9.69
C VAL A 67 10.23 4.08 9.83
N GLU A 68 10.01 5.39 9.69
CA GLU A 68 8.68 6.00 9.79
C GLU A 68 7.70 5.37 8.78
N GLU A 69 8.10 5.26 7.52
CA GLU A 69 7.22 4.70 6.49
C GLU A 69 6.95 3.21 6.71
N THR A 70 7.92 2.44 7.23
CA THR A 70 7.70 1.02 7.56
C THR A 70 6.65 0.84 8.66
N GLU A 71 6.72 1.64 9.72
CA GLU A 71 5.73 1.64 10.80
C GLU A 71 4.34 2.02 10.29
N LEU A 72 4.26 3.00 9.37
CA LEU A 72 3.01 3.38 8.72
C LEU A 72 2.40 2.25 7.89
N ILE A 73 3.21 1.50 7.15
CA ILE A 73 2.73 0.35 6.35
C ILE A 73 2.20 -0.75 7.27
N GLU A 74 2.93 -1.07 8.35
CA GLU A 74 2.50 -2.07 9.33
C GLU A 74 1.20 -1.67 10.05
N ALA A 75 1.09 -0.41 10.46
CA ALA A 75 -0.12 0.13 11.08
C ALA A 75 -1.33 0.05 10.14
N ASN A 76 -1.16 0.43 8.87
CA ASN A 76 -2.21 0.33 7.85
C ASN A 76 -2.66 -1.11 7.63
N ARG A 77 -1.71 -2.06 7.59
CA ARG A 77 -2.02 -3.50 7.49
C ARG A 77 -2.85 -3.97 8.68
N ARG A 78 -2.49 -3.54 9.89
CA ARG A 78 -3.22 -3.89 11.12
C ARG A 78 -4.63 -3.32 11.12
N ILE A 79 -4.80 -2.06 10.72
CA ILE A 79 -6.11 -1.41 10.60
C ILE A 79 -7.01 -2.20 9.63
N LYS A 80 -6.51 -2.52 8.43
CA LYS A 80 -7.26 -3.27 7.40
C LYS A 80 -7.71 -4.65 7.90
N GLN A 81 -6.87 -5.34 8.69
CA GLN A 81 -7.23 -6.62 9.31
C GLN A 81 -8.35 -6.46 10.35
N LEU A 82 -8.23 -5.46 11.23
CA LEU A 82 -9.22 -5.20 12.28
C LEU A 82 -10.57 -4.79 11.69
N GLU A 83 -10.57 -3.93 10.67
CA GLU A 83 -11.80 -3.53 9.97
C GLU A 83 -12.52 -4.72 9.35
N LYS A 84 -11.77 -5.66 8.76
CA LYS A 84 -12.33 -6.91 8.22
C LYS A 84 -12.98 -7.75 9.31
N GLN A 85 -12.29 -7.96 10.44
CA GLN A 85 -12.80 -8.73 11.57
C GLN A 85 -14.05 -8.10 12.19
N LEU A 86 -14.07 -6.77 12.34
CA LEU A 86 -15.24 -6.04 12.81
C LEU A 86 -16.43 -6.24 11.86
N LYS A 87 -16.21 -6.15 10.56
CA LYS A 87 -17.25 -6.35 9.55
C LYS A 87 -17.82 -7.77 9.57
N GLU A 88 -16.98 -8.79 9.74
CA GLU A 88 -17.40 -10.19 9.86
C GLU A 88 -18.23 -10.40 11.13
N THR A 89 -17.72 -9.97 12.28
CA THR A 89 -18.42 -10.05 13.57
C THR A 89 -19.78 -9.34 13.53
N GLN A 90 -19.84 -8.17 12.88
CA GLN A 90 -21.08 -7.42 12.76
C GLN A 90 -22.11 -8.13 11.88
N ARG A 91 -21.68 -8.77 10.78
CA ARG A 91 -22.55 -9.60 9.93
C ARG A 91 -23.11 -10.80 10.69
N GLU A 92 -22.28 -11.50 11.44
CA GLU A 92 -22.71 -12.63 12.27
C GLU A 92 -23.74 -12.19 13.32
N ARG A 93 -23.45 -11.09 14.02
CA ARG A 93 -24.36 -10.51 15.01
C ARG A 93 -25.72 -10.16 14.39
N ASP A 94 -25.71 -9.52 13.22
CA ASP A 94 -26.93 -9.09 12.54
C ASP A 94 -27.71 -10.30 11.98
N PHE A 95 -27.01 -11.34 11.53
CA PHE A 95 -27.62 -12.63 11.17
C PHE A 95 -28.31 -13.29 12.37
N LEU A 96 -27.62 -13.42 13.51
CA LEU A 96 -28.18 -14.00 14.73
C LEU A 96 -29.40 -13.23 15.24
N LYS A 97 -29.36 -11.90 15.17
CA LYS A 97 -30.53 -11.06 15.49
C LYS A 97 -31.71 -11.35 14.58
N LYS A 98 -31.49 -11.52 13.27
CA LYS A 98 -32.55 -11.89 12.32
C LYS A 98 -33.12 -13.26 12.66
N VAL A 99 -32.29 -14.28 12.88
CA VAL A 99 -32.74 -15.63 13.25
C VAL A 99 -33.56 -15.62 14.53
N LYS A 100 -33.10 -14.91 15.58
CA LYS A 100 -33.85 -14.77 16.83
C LYS A 100 -35.25 -14.17 16.62
N ARG A 101 -35.36 -13.13 15.79
CA ARG A 101 -36.66 -12.51 15.45
C ARG A 101 -37.59 -13.51 14.75
N PHE A 102 -37.09 -14.25 13.76
CA PHE A 102 -37.87 -15.28 13.07
C PHE A 102 -38.32 -16.41 14.00
N SER A 103 -37.47 -16.84 14.94
CA SER A 103 -37.82 -17.87 15.92
C SER A 103 -38.87 -17.39 16.94
N GLN A 104 -38.89 -16.10 17.28
CA GLN A 104 -39.89 -15.54 18.19
C GLN A 104 -41.25 -15.34 17.50
N GLN A 105 -41.29 -15.08 16.20
CA GLN A 105 -42.54 -14.92 15.43
C GLN A 105 -43.24 -16.25 15.09
N LYS A 106 -42.53 -17.38 15.14
CA LYS A 106 -43.08 -18.72 14.88
C LYS A 106 -43.62 -19.43 16.13
N LYS A 107 -43.60 -18.79 17.30
CA LYS A 107 -44.30 -19.23 18.52
C LYS A 107 -45.59 -18.43 18.65
#